data_AF-A0A813I3U2-F1
#
_entry.id   AF-A0A813I3U2-F1
#
_cell.length_a   1.000
_cell.length_b   1.000
_cell.length_c   1.000
_cell.angle_alpha   90.00
_cell.angle_beta   90.00
_cell.angle_gamma   90.00
#
_symmetry.space_group_name_H-M   'P 1'
#
loop_
_entity.id
_entity.type
_entity.pdbx_description
1 polymer ?
#
loop_
_entity_poly.entity_id
_entity_poly.type
_entity_poly.pdbx_seq_one_letter_code
_entity_poly.pdbx_strand_id
1 'polypeptide(L)'
;SLTSLGAEMQLEVVAGGLPGATNPNAVLLSRIRRIKSGQPIQQRSERHRRDRSRSRSVDRSRMPFHMPFPPPLPPILLELPAPDHELEAQAREFLDNHGISADECQSLWELSAGQQRQVISKGLDCSEDPYDALMSRIRQVMADGALEVRPSTHCMPLDFENQVEDFLQRHGIAPDGCQALRELPWEQQQEVIATDLKGAKKPTAVLLSRISRVKARCLVSPGGFWPRRENSRAMTGVPSDQVEEFLSKHGIDQRASEAFRELRPDLQQQVLGQDFSQIRNASAMLMSRIRAVSDPTTDLAMVCAPSAYSWPL
;
A
#
# COMPACT_ATOMS: atom_id res chain seq x y z
N SER A 1 -30.62 10.12 -0.22
CA SER A 1 -30.21 11.39 -0.86
C SER A 1 -31.26 12.44 -0.56
N LEU A 2 -30.98 13.75 -0.64
CA LEU A 2 -32.02 14.78 -0.42
C LEU A 2 -33.18 14.61 -1.42
N THR A 3 -32.86 14.29 -2.68
CA THR A 3 -33.80 14.04 -3.77
C THR A 3 -34.72 12.82 -3.57
N SER A 4 -34.41 11.93 -2.62
CA SER A 4 -35.24 10.76 -2.32
C SER A 4 -36.29 11.03 -1.24
N LEU A 5 -36.42 12.28 -0.76
CA LEU A 5 -37.41 12.70 0.23
C LEU A 5 -38.55 13.43 -0.46
N GLY A 6 -39.76 13.41 0.11
CA GLY A 6 -40.88 14.25 -0.35
C GLY A 6 -40.57 15.75 -0.19
N ALA A 7 -41.24 16.59 -0.97
CA ALA A 7 -40.97 18.04 -1.03
C ALA A 7 -41.05 18.73 0.35
N GLU A 8 -42.01 18.33 1.19
CA GLU A 8 -42.15 18.87 2.55
C GLU A 8 -40.94 18.56 3.44
N MET A 9 -40.46 17.32 3.40
CA MET A 9 -39.28 16.89 4.15
C MET A 9 -37.99 17.56 3.63
N GLN A 10 -37.91 17.81 2.32
CA GLN A 10 -36.77 18.55 1.75
C GLN A 10 -36.74 20.01 2.25
N LEU A 11 -37.90 20.68 2.30
CA LEU A 11 -38.02 22.02 2.86
C LEU A 11 -37.62 22.05 4.34
N GLU A 12 -38.04 21.05 5.12
CA GLU A 12 -37.70 20.96 6.55
C GLU A 12 -36.18 20.80 6.80
N VAL A 13 -35.48 20.02 5.97
CA VAL A 13 -34.01 19.88 6.05
C VAL A 13 -33.30 21.22 5.83
N VAL A 14 -33.80 22.02 4.88
CA VAL A 14 -33.18 23.27 4.43
C VAL A 14 -33.55 24.46 5.34
N ALA A 15 -34.77 24.48 5.89
CA ALA A 15 -35.30 25.58 6.70
C ALA A 15 -34.45 25.91 7.93
N GLY A 16 -33.72 24.94 8.49
CA GLY A 16 -32.88 25.13 9.67
C GLY A 16 -31.55 25.87 9.43
N GLY A 17 -31.24 26.29 8.19
CA GLY A 17 -29.98 26.94 7.82
C GLY A 17 -28.73 26.08 8.10
N LEU A 18 -27.57 26.49 7.57
CA LEU A 18 -26.26 25.87 7.90
C LEU A 18 -25.21 26.92 8.33
N PRO A 19 -25.54 27.95 9.14
CA PRO A 19 -24.58 29.00 9.44
C PRO A 19 -23.42 28.46 10.30
N GLY A 20 -22.20 28.56 9.76
CA GLY A 20 -20.95 28.24 10.47
C GLY A 20 -20.67 26.75 10.69
N ALA A 21 -21.32 25.85 9.95
CA ALA A 21 -20.99 24.43 10.01
C ALA A 21 -19.66 24.14 9.30
N THR A 22 -18.68 23.59 10.02
CA THR A 22 -17.38 23.18 9.46
C THR A 22 -17.51 22.11 8.37
N ASN A 23 -18.61 21.32 8.41
CA ASN A 23 -18.94 20.34 7.39
C ASN A 23 -20.46 20.34 7.11
N PRO A 24 -20.93 21.04 6.06
CA PRO A 24 -22.37 21.16 5.76
C PRO A 24 -23.00 19.83 5.35
N ASN A 25 -22.26 18.96 4.66
CA ASN A 25 -22.76 17.65 4.21
C ASN A 25 -23.07 16.72 5.38
N ALA A 26 -22.20 16.67 6.40
CA ALA A 26 -22.43 15.86 7.59
C ALA A 26 -23.71 16.30 8.34
N VAL A 27 -23.93 17.62 8.44
CA VAL A 27 -25.12 18.19 9.07
C VAL A 27 -26.39 17.85 8.27
N LEU A 28 -26.36 17.98 6.94
CA LEU A 28 -27.47 17.60 6.07
C LEU A 28 -27.81 16.11 6.18
N LEU A 29 -26.80 15.23 6.12
CA LEU A 29 -27.00 13.78 6.26
C LEU A 29 -27.53 13.39 7.64
N SER A 30 -27.11 14.09 8.70
CA SER A 30 -27.67 13.88 10.05
C SER A 30 -29.13 14.32 10.14
N ARG A 31 -29.52 15.45 9.51
CA ARG A 31 -30.92 15.91 9.46
C ARG A 31 -31.81 14.96 8.68
N ILE A 32 -31.35 14.52 7.50
CA ILE A 32 -32.06 13.53 6.67
C ILE A 32 -32.31 12.24 7.46
N ARG A 33 -31.32 11.74 8.21
CA ARG A 33 -31.50 10.56 9.05
C ARG A 33 -32.55 10.76 10.14
N ARG A 34 -32.58 11.93 10.79
CA ARG A 34 -33.55 12.23 11.86
C ARG A 34 -34.99 12.35 11.36
N ILE A 35 -35.19 13.02 10.22
CA ILE A 35 -36.52 13.11 9.60
C ILE A 35 -37.01 11.72 9.18
N LYS A 36 -36.14 10.90 8.58
CA LYS A 36 -36.48 9.50 8.24
C LYS A 36 -36.83 8.64 9.46
N SER A 37 -36.25 8.93 10.62
CA SER A 37 -36.55 8.21 11.86
C SER A 37 -37.72 8.83 12.66
N GLY A 38 -38.43 9.83 12.10
CA GLY A 38 -39.55 10.50 12.79
C GLY A 38 -39.13 11.29 14.03
N GLN A 39 -37.84 11.65 14.17
CA GLN A 39 -37.38 12.44 15.30
C GLN A 39 -37.53 13.94 14.99
N PRO A 40 -38.14 14.72 15.89
CA PRO A 40 -38.32 16.16 15.67
C PRO A 40 -36.96 16.86 15.59
N ILE A 41 -36.81 17.77 14.63
CA ILE A 41 -35.63 18.63 14.53
C ILE A 41 -35.69 19.62 15.69
N GLN A 42 -35.00 19.30 16.79
CA GLN A 42 -34.78 20.26 17.86
C GLN A 42 -33.96 21.43 17.29
N GLN A 43 -34.63 22.57 17.08
CA GLN A 43 -33.94 23.83 16.86
C GLN A 43 -33.02 24.03 18.05
N ARG A 44 -31.71 23.96 17.79
CA ARG A 44 -30.67 24.13 18.80
C ARG A 44 -30.71 25.60 19.23
N SER A 45 -31.64 25.92 20.11
CA SER A 45 -31.83 27.25 20.65
C SER A 45 -30.50 27.74 21.22
N GLU A 46 -30.18 29.01 20.95
CA GLU A 46 -28.90 29.66 21.21
C GLU A 46 -28.43 29.64 22.68
N ARG A 47 -29.20 29.03 23.59
CA ARG A 47 -28.92 28.92 25.02
C ARG A 47 -27.59 28.23 25.35
N HIS A 48 -27.05 27.37 24.50
CA HIS A 48 -25.78 26.67 24.79
C HIS A 48 -24.51 27.41 24.35
N ARG A 49 -24.60 28.55 23.66
CA ARG A 49 -23.42 29.34 23.29
C ARG A 49 -22.91 30.26 24.40
N ARG A 50 -23.74 30.58 25.41
CA ARG A 50 -23.33 31.47 26.52
C ARG A 50 -22.50 30.78 27.61
N ASP A 51 -22.51 29.45 27.70
CA ASP A 51 -21.81 28.75 28.80
C ASP A 51 -20.34 28.41 28.50
N ARG A 52 -19.94 28.30 27.23
CA ARG A 52 -18.54 27.98 26.88
C ARG A 52 -17.58 29.16 26.99
N SER A 53 -18.08 30.39 27.12
CA SER A 53 -17.24 31.59 27.23
C SER A 53 -16.83 31.91 28.67
N ARG A 54 -17.33 31.20 29.69
CA ARG A 54 -17.03 31.48 31.12
C ARG A 54 -16.01 30.56 31.77
N SER A 55 -15.56 29.47 31.14
CA SER A 55 -14.75 28.43 31.82
C SER A 55 -13.25 28.44 31.53
N ARG A 56 -12.67 29.51 30.97
CA ARG A 56 -11.21 29.64 30.82
C ARG A 56 -10.70 31.01 31.26
N SER A 57 -10.89 31.29 32.54
CA SER A 57 -10.10 32.25 33.31
C SER A 57 -9.79 31.59 34.65
N VAL A 58 -8.99 30.53 34.63
CA VAL A 58 -8.40 30.02 35.87
C VAL A 58 -7.23 30.93 36.18
N ASP A 59 -7.51 31.85 37.09
CA ASP A 59 -6.56 32.73 37.75
C ASP A 59 -5.40 31.88 38.31
N ARG A 60 -4.21 32.07 37.72
CA ARG A 60 -2.97 31.35 38.05
C ARG A 60 -2.24 31.98 39.25
N SER A 61 -2.91 32.86 39.99
CA SER A 61 -2.26 33.79 40.91
C SER A 61 -2.61 33.51 42.38
N ARG A 62 -2.52 32.27 42.88
CA ARG A 62 -2.40 31.98 44.33
C ARG A 62 -2.35 30.47 44.60
N MET A 63 -1.17 29.95 44.91
CA MET A 63 -0.98 28.92 45.94
C MET A 63 0.48 28.99 46.45
N PRO A 64 0.75 29.58 47.63
CA PRO A 64 2.02 29.44 48.30
C PRO A 64 1.93 28.24 49.25
N PHE A 65 2.27 27.05 48.78
CA PHE A 65 2.59 25.92 49.66
C PHE A 65 3.94 25.38 49.25
N HIS A 66 4.97 25.93 49.89
CA HIS A 66 6.33 25.41 49.84
C HIS A 66 6.37 24.13 50.69
N MET A 67 6.01 22.99 50.09
CA MET A 67 6.33 21.68 50.67
C MET A 67 7.85 21.48 50.52
N PRO A 68 8.60 21.18 51.59
CA PRO A 68 10.00 20.79 51.46
C PRO A 68 10.03 19.48 50.65
N PHE A 69 10.76 19.52 49.53
CA PHE A 69 11.05 18.32 48.75
C PHE A 69 11.72 17.28 49.67
N PRO A 70 11.20 16.03 49.73
CA PRO A 70 11.93 14.98 50.41
C PRO A 70 13.31 14.83 49.76
N PRO A 71 14.37 14.58 50.54
CA PRO A 71 15.71 14.37 50.00
C PRO A 71 15.65 13.24 48.95
N PRO A 72 16.39 13.36 47.83
CA PRO A 72 16.43 12.33 46.82
C PRO A 72 16.84 11.02 47.49
N LEU A 73 15.97 10.01 47.38
CA LEU A 73 16.30 8.67 47.84
C LEU A 73 17.62 8.27 47.14
N PRO A 74 18.59 7.69 47.88
CA PRO A 74 19.78 7.17 47.26
C PRO A 74 19.37 6.20 46.15
N PRO A 75 20.03 6.22 44.98
CA PRO A 75 19.73 5.28 43.92
C PRO A 75 19.89 3.88 44.51
N ILE A 76 18.78 3.18 44.69
CA ILE A 76 18.78 1.76 44.98
C ILE A 76 19.33 1.14 43.69
N LEU A 77 20.64 0.91 43.67
CA LEU A 77 21.30 0.03 42.72
C LEU A 77 20.80 -1.38 43.03
N LEU A 78 19.56 -1.67 42.67
CA LEU A 78 19.20 -3.02 42.30
C LEU A 78 20.12 -3.32 41.13
N GLU A 79 21.20 -4.05 41.40
CA GLU A 79 22.00 -4.74 40.40
C GLU A 79 21.05 -5.68 39.66
N LEU A 80 20.31 -5.11 38.70
CA LEU A 80 19.63 -5.89 37.70
C LEU A 80 20.75 -6.67 37.00
N PRO A 81 20.71 -8.01 37.05
CA PRO A 81 21.72 -8.81 36.38
C PRO A 81 21.83 -8.32 34.95
N ALA A 82 23.07 -8.11 34.48
CA ALA A 82 23.28 -7.63 33.12
C ALA A 82 22.45 -8.49 32.16
N PRO A 83 21.68 -7.88 31.24
CA PRO A 83 20.69 -8.58 30.40
C PRO A 83 21.29 -9.70 29.55
N ASP A 84 22.62 -9.77 29.47
CA ASP A 84 23.38 -10.75 28.73
C ASP A 84 23.46 -12.11 29.46
N HIS A 85 23.47 -12.15 30.80
CA HIS A 85 23.60 -13.40 31.55
C HIS A 85 22.40 -14.34 31.42
N GLU A 86 21.19 -13.78 31.31
CA GLU A 86 19.97 -14.57 31.14
C GLU A 86 19.97 -15.26 29.77
N LEU A 87 20.46 -14.59 28.73
CA LEU A 87 20.56 -15.15 27.40
C LEU A 87 21.61 -16.26 27.32
N GLU A 88 22.77 -16.07 27.95
CA GLU A 88 23.77 -17.14 28.02
C GLU A 88 23.25 -18.37 28.76
N ALA A 89 22.49 -18.19 29.84
CA ALA A 89 21.86 -19.29 30.56
C ALA A 89 20.86 -20.03 29.66
N GLN A 90 20.00 -19.30 28.94
CA GLN A 90 19.06 -19.87 27.97
C GLN A 90 19.77 -20.63 26.84
N ALA A 91 20.89 -20.10 26.34
CA ALA A 91 21.69 -20.76 25.30
C ALA A 91 22.32 -22.06 25.79
N ARG A 92 22.87 -22.08 27.02
CA ARG A 92 23.44 -23.29 27.63
C ARG A 92 22.38 -24.37 27.86
N GLU A 93 21.23 -23.99 28.42
CA GLU A 93 20.10 -24.89 28.62
C GLU A 93 19.58 -25.45 27.30
N PHE A 94 19.51 -24.60 26.26
CA PHE A 94 19.14 -25.02 24.92
C PHE A 94 20.08 -26.08 24.34
N LEU A 95 21.40 -25.90 24.49
CA LEU A 95 22.40 -26.88 24.00
C LEU A 95 22.34 -28.19 24.80
N ASP A 96 22.20 -28.10 26.12
CA ASP A 96 22.10 -29.27 27.02
C ASP A 96 20.85 -30.12 26.68
N ASN A 97 19.71 -29.47 26.46
CA ASN A 97 18.46 -30.13 26.07
C ASN A 97 18.56 -30.90 24.74
N HIS A 98 19.50 -30.54 23.87
CA HIS A 98 19.73 -31.22 22.59
C HIS A 98 21.00 -32.09 22.59
N GLY A 99 21.66 -32.26 23.74
CA GLY A 99 22.87 -33.06 23.87
C GLY A 99 24.08 -32.51 23.11
N ILE A 100 24.12 -31.19 22.87
CA ILE A 100 25.23 -30.53 22.18
C ILE A 100 26.19 -29.95 23.21
N SER A 101 27.49 -30.24 23.09
CA SER A 101 28.49 -29.67 24.01
C SER A 101 28.62 -28.16 23.82
N ALA A 102 28.55 -27.41 24.93
CA ALA A 102 28.66 -25.95 24.91
C ALA A 102 30.00 -25.45 24.32
N ASP A 103 31.06 -26.25 24.47
CA ASP A 103 32.41 -25.94 23.98
C ASP A 103 32.52 -26.11 22.46
N GLU A 104 31.65 -26.90 21.84
CA GLU A 104 31.67 -27.18 20.40
C GLU A 104 30.92 -26.13 19.57
N CYS A 105 30.17 -25.25 20.23
CA CYS A 105 29.28 -24.27 19.59
C CYS A 105 29.80 -22.82 19.66
N GLN A 106 31.09 -22.61 19.41
CA GLN A 106 31.68 -21.27 19.38
C GLN A 106 30.95 -20.32 18.42
N SER A 107 30.47 -20.83 17.28
CA SER A 107 29.69 -20.03 16.32
C SER A 107 28.36 -19.48 16.87
N LEU A 108 27.75 -20.10 17.90
CA LEU A 108 26.55 -19.56 18.54
C LEU A 108 26.89 -18.32 19.38
N TRP A 109 28.03 -18.36 20.08
CA TRP A 109 28.50 -17.28 20.95
C TRP A 109 29.03 -16.07 20.17
N GLU A 110 29.47 -16.26 18.92
CA GLU A 110 29.89 -15.19 18.01
C GLU A 110 28.70 -14.37 17.44
N LEU A 111 27.47 -14.88 17.55
CA LEU A 111 26.27 -14.18 17.10
C LEU A 111 25.87 -13.04 18.04
N SER A 112 25.20 -12.02 17.50
CA SER A 112 24.58 -10.98 18.33
C SER A 112 23.48 -11.54 19.23
N ALA A 113 23.19 -10.89 20.36
CA ALA A 113 22.15 -11.33 21.29
C ALA A 113 20.76 -11.54 20.62
N GLY A 114 20.42 -10.71 19.63
CA GLY A 114 19.18 -10.88 18.86
C GLY A 114 19.18 -12.14 17.99
N GLN A 115 20.29 -12.42 17.33
CA GLN A 115 20.48 -13.62 16.52
C GLN A 115 20.49 -14.88 17.40
N GLN A 116 21.16 -14.87 18.55
CA GLN A 116 21.13 -15.97 19.52
C GLN A 116 19.70 -16.27 19.96
N ARG A 117 18.91 -15.26 20.35
CA ARG A 117 17.48 -15.42 20.70
C ARG A 117 16.67 -15.99 19.53
N GLN A 118 16.96 -15.59 18.30
CA GLN A 118 16.27 -16.11 17.12
C GLN A 118 16.59 -17.59 16.86
N VAL A 119 17.84 -18.00 17.08
CA VAL A 119 18.25 -19.42 16.98
C VAL A 119 17.53 -20.24 18.06
N ILE A 120 17.56 -19.77 19.31
CA ILE A 120 16.97 -20.47 20.47
C ILE A 120 15.43 -20.56 20.33
N SER A 121 14.77 -19.44 20.02
CA SER A 121 13.29 -19.38 19.97
C SER A 121 12.67 -20.24 18.87
N LYS A 122 13.37 -20.45 17.74
CA LYS A 122 12.88 -21.29 16.65
C LYS A 122 13.01 -22.78 16.92
N GLY A 123 13.87 -23.18 17.87
CA GLY A 123 14.15 -24.58 18.14
C GLY A 123 14.97 -25.28 17.05
N LEU A 124 15.42 -26.49 17.37
CA LEU A 124 15.94 -27.45 16.39
C LEU A 124 14.81 -28.39 16.03
N ASP A 125 14.41 -28.40 14.76
CA ASP A 125 13.48 -29.40 14.25
C ASP A 125 14.12 -30.80 14.42
N CYS A 126 13.33 -31.85 14.68
CA CYS A 126 13.78 -33.20 15.04
C CYS A 126 14.67 -33.88 13.98
N SER A 127 15.89 -33.39 13.82
CA SER A 127 16.95 -33.92 12.96
C SER A 127 17.61 -35.11 13.63
N GLU A 128 18.04 -36.09 12.84
CA GLU A 128 18.86 -37.20 13.33
C GLU A 128 20.18 -36.72 13.95
N ASP A 129 20.66 -35.53 13.53
CA ASP A 129 21.82 -34.85 14.10
C ASP A 129 21.45 -33.42 14.55
N PRO A 130 21.47 -33.13 15.87
CA PRO A 130 21.14 -31.81 16.40
C PRO A 130 22.22 -30.76 16.14
N TYR A 131 23.50 -31.14 15.99
CA TYR A 131 24.58 -30.21 15.70
C TYR A 131 24.44 -29.63 14.28
N ASP A 132 24.16 -30.49 13.30
CA ASP A 132 23.94 -30.04 11.92
C ASP A 132 22.70 -29.15 11.78
N ALA A 133 21.63 -29.46 12.52
CA ALA A 133 20.43 -28.62 12.57
C ALA A 133 20.75 -27.23 13.14
N LEU A 134 21.55 -27.17 14.21
CA LEU A 134 22.00 -25.92 14.81
C LEU A 134 22.85 -25.10 13.84
N MET A 135 23.84 -25.71 13.20
CA MET A 135 24.71 -25.01 12.24
C MET A 135 23.95 -24.55 10.99
N SER A 136 22.97 -25.33 10.53
CA SER A 136 22.03 -24.91 9.48
C SER A 136 21.22 -23.69 9.91
N ARG A 137 20.69 -23.69 11.14
CA ARG A 137 19.94 -22.56 11.70
C ARG A 137 20.82 -21.32 11.87
N ILE A 138 22.04 -21.45 12.36
CA ILE A 138 22.99 -20.35 12.49
C ILE A 138 23.28 -19.73 11.12
N ARG A 139 23.52 -20.54 10.08
CA ARG A 139 23.68 -20.04 8.70
C ARG A 139 22.43 -19.31 8.20
N GLN A 140 21.24 -19.83 8.49
CA GLN A 140 19.98 -19.17 8.14
C GLN A 140 19.84 -17.82 8.85
N VAL A 141 20.09 -17.75 10.15
CA VAL A 141 20.02 -16.51 10.94
C VAL A 141 21.10 -15.50 10.52
N MET A 142 22.27 -15.95 10.08
CA MET A 142 23.29 -15.07 9.50
C MET A 142 22.88 -14.54 8.12
N ALA A 143 22.26 -15.38 7.28
CA ALA A 143 21.74 -14.97 5.97
C ALA A 143 20.54 -14.01 6.12
N ASP A 144 19.64 -14.27 7.07
CA ASP A 144 18.51 -13.42 7.42
C ASP A 144 18.98 -12.13 8.11
N GLY A 145 20.00 -12.22 8.97
CA GLY A 145 20.63 -11.09 9.67
C GLY A 145 21.36 -10.13 8.72
N ALA A 146 21.85 -10.63 7.58
CA ALA A 146 22.36 -9.78 6.50
C ALA A 146 21.26 -8.93 5.84
N LEU A 147 19.98 -9.30 5.98
CA LEU A 147 18.83 -8.48 5.61
C LEU A 147 18.32 -7.60 6.77
N GLU A 148 18.61 -7.96 8.02
CA GLU A 148 18.13 -7.26 9.24
C GLU A 148 19.11 -6.25 9.87
N VAL A 149 20.19 -5.84 9.19
CA VAL A 149 20.87 -4.55 9.47
C VAL A 149 20.41 -3.50 8.45
N ARG A 150 19.10 -3.33 8.34
CA ARG A 150 18.55 -1.97 8.26
C ARG A 150 17.96 -1.72 9.63
N PRO A 151 18.46 -0.74 10.40
CA PRO A 151 17.88 -0.44 11.70
C PRO A 151 16.37 -0.27 11.52
N SER A 152 15.58 -1.12 12.16
CA SER A 152 14.11 -1.06 12.24
C SER A 152 13.60 0.17 13.02
N THR A 153 14.39 1.24 13.00
CA THR A 153 14.06 2.60 13.34
C THR A 153 14.61 3.48 12.22
N HIS A 154 14.07 3.31 11.01
CA HIS A 154 14.06 4.45 10.11
C HIS A 154 13.15 5.48 10.77
N CYS A 155 13.76 6.31 11.62
CA CYS A 155 13.13 7.46 12.22
C CYS A 155 12.59 8.28 11.06
N MET A 156 11.27 8.19 10.87
CA MET A 156 10.53 9.13 10.05
C MET A 156 11.06 10.52 10.38
N PRO A 157 11.59 11.28 9.40
CA PRO A 157 11.82 12.69 9.63
C PRO A 157 10.49 13.25 10.13
N LEU A 158 10.46 13.88 11.31
CA LEU A 158 9.23 14.38 11.94
C LEU A 158 8.41 15.27 10.98
N ASP A 159 9.09 15.89 10.01
CA ASP A 159 8.47 16.73 8.99
C ASP A 159 7.80 15.97 7.84
N PHE A 160 8.09 14.68 7.68
CA PHE A 160 7.59 13.88 6.57
C PHE A 160 6.09 13.55 6.72
N GLU A 161 5.62 13.28 7.94
CA GLU A 161 4.17 13.11 8.19
C GLU A 161 3.39 14.37 7.79
N ASN A 162 3.92 15.55 8.09
CA ASN A 162 3.32 16.82 7.67
C ASN A 162 3.31 16.96 6.13
N GLN A 163 4.35 16.51 5.44
CA GLN A 163 4.39 16.52 3.96
C GLN A 163 3.30 15.61 3.36
N VAL A 164 3.06 14.44 3.95
CA VAL A 164 2.01 13.51 3.51
C VAL A 164 0.63 14.13 3.74
N GLU A 165 0.37 14.71 4.91
CA GLU A 165 -0.91 15.36 5.21
C GLU A 165 -1.16 16.58 4.32
N ASP A 166 -0.15 17.43 4.12
CA ASP A 166 -0.22 18.58 3.20
C ASP A 166 -0.51 18.13 1.77
N PHE A 167 0.11 17.04 1.31
CA PHE A 167 -0.15 16.46 0.00
C PHE A 167 -1.59 15.96 -0.14
N LEU A 168 -2.08 15.19 0.84
CA LEU A 168 -3.44 14.66 0.86
C LEU A 168 -4.49 15.79 0.88
N GLN A 169 -4.25 16.84 1.69
CA GLN A 169 -5.13 18.00 1.81
C GLN A 169 -5.12 18.85 0.53
N ARG A 170 -3.94 19.12 -0.05
CA ARG A 170 -3.77 19.94 -1.26
C ARG A 170 -4.51 19.36 -2.47
N HIS A 171 -4.56 18.04 -2.59
CA HIS A 171 -5.20 17.35 -3.72
C HIS A 171 -6.65 16.93 -3.46
N GLY A 172 -7.18 17.16 -2.26
CA GLY A 172 -8.56 16.78 -1.91
C GLY A 172 -8.80 15.27 -2.05
N ILE A 173 -7.86 14.46 -1.58
CA ILE A 173 -7.94 13.00 -1.68
C ILE A 173 -9.07 12.47 -0.80
N ALA A 174 -9.80 11.48 -1.30
CA ALA A 174 -10.88 10.85 -0.53
C ALA A 174 -10.33 9.98 0.63
N PRO A 175 -11.11 9.74 1.70
CA PRO A 175 -10.60 9.11 2.92
C PRO A 175 -9.97 7.72 2.71
N ASP A 176 -10.49 6.94 1.76
CA ASP A 176 -9.96 5.65 1.33
C ASP A 176 -8.55 5.78 0.74
N GLY A 177 -8.31 6.77 -0.12
CA GLY A 177 -6.99 7.08 -0.65
C GLY A 177 -6.01 7.56 0.42
N CYS A 178 -6.48 8.36 1.38
CA CYS A 178 -5.66 8.82 2.51
C CYS A 178 -5.21 7.63 3.37
N GLN A 179 -6.14 6.75 3.73
CA GLN A 179 -5.84 5.57 4.53
C GLN A 179 -4.87 4.63 3.80
N ALA A 180 -5.10 4.37 2.52
CA ALA A 180 -4.23 3.52 1.72
C ALA A 180 -2.79 4.06 1.63
N LEU A 181 -2.60 5.39 1.62
CA LEU A 181 -1.27 6.00 1.63
C LEU A 181 -0.60 5.86 3.01
N ARG A 182 -1.33 6.13 4.10
CA ARG A 182 -0.80 6.04 5.47
C ARG A 182 -0.39 4.63 5.88
N GLU A 183 -1.04 3.62 5.33
CA GLU A 183 -0.72 2.20 5.57
C GLU A 183 0.57 1.73 4.86
N LEU A 184 1.14 2.54 3.96
CA LEU A 184 2.41 2.21 3.32
C LEU A 184 3.62 2.46 4.23
N PRO A 185 4.71 1.70 4.08
CA PRO A 185 6.04 2.08 4.58
C PRO A 185 6.43 3.47 4.08
N TRP A 186 7.18 4.24 4.87
CA TRP A 186 7.42 5.64 4.57
C TRP A 186 8.23 5.88 3.30
N GLU A 187 9.14 4.96 2.94
CA GLU A 187 9.89 5.02 1.68
C GLU A 187 8.92 4.96 0.49
N GLN A 188 7.88 4.13 0.61
CA GLN A 188 6.84 3.99 -0.40
C GLN A 188 5.92 5.20 -0.41
N GLN A 189 5.60 5.78 0.75
CA GLN A 189 4.89 7.05 0.82
C GLN A 189 5.68 8.14 0.09
N GLN A 190 7.00 8.22 0.31
CA GLN A 190 7.89 9.19 -0.31
C GLN A 190 7.89 9.05 -1.84
N GLU A 191 8.01 7.82 -2.37
CA GLU A 191 7.93 7.56 -3.81
C GLU A 191 6.58 8.02 -4.39
N VAL A 192 5.48 7.75 -3.67
CA VAL A 192 4.14 8.13 -4.12
C VAL A 192 3.94 9.65 -4.16
N ILE A 193 4.40 10.37 -3.13
CA ILE A 193 4.23 11.83 -3.02
C ILE A 193 5.31 12.63 -3.78
N ALA A 194 6.41 11.99 -4.20
CA ALA A 194 7.47 12.64 -4.97
C ALA A 194 6.99 13.23 -6.30
N THR A 195 5.90 12.70 -6.86
CA THR A 195 5.27 13.24 -8.07
C THR A 195 3.96 13.94 -7.73
N ASP A 196 3.80 15.18 -8.18
CA ASP A 196 2.57 15.96 -8.01
C ASP A 196 1.37 15.31 -8.74
N LEU A 197 0.14 15.62 -8.31
CA LEU A 197 -1.13 15.21 -8.92
C LEU A 197 -1.87 16.38 -9.62
N LYS A 198 -1.21 17.54 -9.80
CA LYS A 198 -1.76 18.68 -10.54
C LYS A 198 -2.26 18.27 -11.93
N GLY A 199 -3.48 18.72 -12.28
CA GLY A 199 -4.12 18.42 -13.56
C GLY A 199 -4.85 17.08 -13.63
N ALA A 200 -4.76 16.23 -12.60
CA ALA A 200 -5.51 14.98 -12.57
C ALA A 200 -7.02 15.24 -12.41
N LYS A 201 -7.84 14.76 -13.36
CA LYS A 201 -9.31 14.84 -13.27
C LYS A 201 -9.88 14.10 -12.06
N LYS A 202 -9.20 13.04 -11.60
CA LYS A 202 -9.59 12.17 -10.48
C LYS A 202 -8.36 11.84 -9.61
N PRO A 203 -7.94 12.75 -8.72
CA PRO A 203 -6.67 12.62 -7.99
C PRO A 203 -6.61 11.36 -7.12
N THR A 204 -7.69 10.98 -6.44
CA THR A 204 -7.76 9.74 -5.64
C THR A 204 -7.48 8.48 -6.48
N ALA A 205 -8.04 8.38 -7.68
CA ALA A 205 -7.85 7.21 -8.54
C ALA A 205 -6.40 7.11 -9.05
N VAL A 206 -5.79 8.25 -9.37
CA VAL A 206 -4.36 8.31 -9.76
C VAL A 206 -3.48 7.92 -8.58
N LEU A 207 -3.77 8.42 -7.38
CA LEU A 207 -3.04 8.06 -6.15
C LEU A 207 -3.11 6.55 -5.88
N LEU A 208 -4.32 5.96 -5.87
CA LEU A 208 -4.50 4.52 -5.63
C LEU A 208 -3.80 3.66 -6.69
N SER A 209 -3.82 4.09 -7.96
CA SER A 209 -3.06 3.44 -9.02
C SER A 209 -1.56 3.48 -8.77
N ARG A 210 -1.01 4.62 -8.30
CA ARG A 210 0.41 4.73 -7.93
C ARG A 210 0.76 3.85 -6.74
N ILE A 211 -0.04 3.88 -5.67
CA ILE A 211 0.12 3.01 -4.49
C ILE A 211 0.18 1.54 -4.93
N SER A 212 -0.72 1.12 -5.81
CA SER A 212 -0.75 -0.25 -6.32
C SER A 212 0.53 -0.62 -7.09
N ARG A 213 1.09 0.32 -7.87
CA ARG A 213 2.38 0.11 -8.57
C ARG A 213 3.55 -0.01 -7.61
N VAL A 214 3.62 0.87 -6.60
CA VAL A 214 4.70 0.83 -5.60
C VAL A 214 4.64 -0.46 -4.79
N LYS A 215 3.43 -0.87 -4.33
CA LYS A 215 3.24 -2.19 -3.69
C LYS A 215 3.67 -3.35 -4.58
N ALA A 216 3.29 -3.34 -5.86
CA ALA A 216 3.66 -4.40 -6.79
C ALA A 216 5.18 -4.50 -7.02
N ARG A 217 5.91 -3.38 -6.98
CA ARG A 217 7.38 -3.37 -7.09
C ARG A 217 8.06 -3.88 -5.82
N CYS A 218 7.50 -3.58 -4.65
CA CYS A 218 8.08 -3.99 -3.38
C CYS A 218 7.83 -5.47 -3.04
N LEU A 219 6.77 -6.07 -3.60
CA LEU A 219 6.48 -7.50 -3.46
C LEU A 219 7.44 -8.40 -4.25
N VAL A 220 8.34 -7.83 -5.05
CA VAL A 220 9.44 -8.55 -5.70
C VAL A 220 10.61 -8.68 -4.71
N SER A 221 10.36 -9.34 -3.57
CA SER A 221 11.44 -9.80 -2.71
C SER A 221 12.13 -11.00 -3.37
N PRO A 222 13.47 -11.11 -3.29
CA PRO A 222 14.23 -12.18 -3.95
C PRO A 222 14.02 -13.51 -3.21
N GLY A 223 12.98 -14.28 -3.58
CA GLY A 223 12.81 -15.67 -3.11
C GLY A 223 11.37 -16.15 -2.87
N GLY A 224 10.36 -15.28 -2.96
CA GLY A 224 8.97 -15.65 -2.68
C GLY A 224 8.22 -16.14 -3.93
N PHE A 225 8.13 -17.46 -4.09
CA PHE A 225 7.34 -18.16 -5.11
C PHE A 225 5.83 -17.99 -4.86
N TRP A 226 5.25 -16.84 -5.24
CA TRP A 226 3.78 -16.69 -5.32
C TRP A 226 3.30 -17.02 -6.75
N PRO A 227 2.15 -17.71 -6.89
CA PRO A 227 1.55 -17.97 -8.19
C PRO A 227 1.15 -16.62 -8.81
N ARG A 228 1.91 -16.26 -9.83
CA ARG A 228 1.79 -15.10 -10.68
C ARG A 228 0.35 -14.94 -11.18
N ARG A 229 -0.35 -13.88 -10.72
CA ARG A 229 -1.56 -13.42 -11.41
C ARG A 229 -1.13 -12.84 -12.76
N GLU A 230 -1.44 -13.61 -13.78
CA GLU A 230 -1.16 -13.47 -15.20
C GLU A 230 -1.58 -12.10 -15.75
N ASN A 231 -0.70 -11.11 -15.68
CA ASN A 231 -0.63 -9.97 -16.60
C ASN A 231 0.51 -9.04 -16.17
N SER A 232 1.76 -9.43 -16.49
CA SER A 232 2.87 -8.53 -16.85
C SER A 232 4.15 -9.34 -17.12
N ARG A 233 4.39 -9.62 -18.41
CA ARG A 233 5.65 -9.42 -19.13
C ARG A 233 6.95 -9.59 -18.31
N ALA A 234 7.39 -10.84 -18.26
CA ALA A 234 8.82 -11.15 -18.35
C ALA A 234 9.07 -11.53 -19.82
N MET A 235 10.25 -11.19 -20.34
CA MET A 235 10.72 -11.31 -21.73
C MET A 235 10.85 -12.76 -22.24
N THR A 236 9.83 -13.61 -22.04
CA THR A 236 9.68 -14.84 -22.80
C THR A 236 8.93 -14.47 -24.06
N GLY A 237 9.60 -14.53 -25.22
CA GLY A 237 8.95 -14.31 -26.51
C GLY A 237 7.68 -15.16 -26.63
N VAL A 238 6.71 -14.67 -27.41
CA VAL A 238 5.52 -15.44 -27.73
C VAL A 238 5.97 -16.80 -28.30
N PRO A 239 5.53 -17.94 -27.74
CA PRO A 239 5.91 -19.25 -28.28
C PRO A 239 5.43 -19.33 -29.73
N SER A 240 6.30 -19.80 -30.63
CA SER A 240 6.01 -19.86 -32.08
C SER A 240 4.70 -20.58 -32.38
N ASP A 241 4.34 -21.57 -31.58
CA ASP A 241 3.11 -22.36 -31.74
C ASP A 241 1.85 -21.50 -31.55
N GLN A 242 1.87 -20.53 -30.63
CA GLN A 242 0.73 -19.64 -30.39
C GLN A 242 0.51 -18.66 -31.55
N VAL A 243 1.60 -18.26 -32.23
CA VAL A 243 1.52 -17.44 -33.44
C VAL A 243 0.87 -18.23 -34.57
N GLU A 244 1.32 -19.47 -34.81
CA GLU A 244 0.77 -20.32 -35.88
C GLU A 244 -0.69 -20.70 -35.63
N GLU A 245 -1.07 -21.02 -34.38
CA GLU A 245 -2.45 -21.30 -34.01
C GLU A 245 -3.36 -20.10 -34.30
N PHE A 246 -2.91 -18.89 -33.93
CA PHE A 246 -3.66 -17.66 -34.18
C PHE A 246 -3.86 -17.40 -35.69
N LEU A 247 -2.78 -17.52 -36.48
CA LEU A 247 -2.84 -17.28 -37.93
C LEU A 247 -3.78 -18.27 -38.62
N SER A 248 -3.70 -19.56 -38.24
CA SER A 248 -4.56 -20.62 -38.77
C SER A 248 -6.02 -20.43 -38.36
N LYS A 249 -6.28 -20.16 -37.07
CA LYS A 249 -7.63 -19.99 -36.51
C LYS A 249 -8.41 -18.86 -37.17
N HIS A 250 -7.74 -17.76 -37.53
CA HIS A 250 -8.38 -16.59 -38.13
C HIS A 250 -8.30 -16.55 -39.66
N GLY A 251 -7.73 -17.57 -40.30
CA GLY A 251 -7.61 -17.65 -41.76
C GLY A 251 -6.83 -16.48 -42.35
N ILE A 252 -5.73 -16.08 -41.71
CA ILE A 252 -4.90 -14.94 -42.12
C ILE A 252 -4.18 -15.28 -43.44
N ASP A 253 -4.13 -14.31 -44.35
CA ASP A 253 -3.42 -14.49 -45.62
C ASP A 253 -1.90 -14.61 -45.44
N GLN A 254 -1.22 -15.15 -46.45
CA GLN A 254 0.22 -15.41 -46.38
C GLN A 254 1.03 -14.13 -46.13
N ARG A 255 0.65 -13.02 -46.77
CA ARG A 255 1.38 -11.75 -46.68
C ARG A 255 1.28 -11.12 -45.29
N ALA A 256 0.10 -11.14 -44.68
CA ALA A 256 -0.12 -10.64 -43.32
C ALA A 256 0.52 -11.57 -42.28
N SER A 257 0.52 -12.88 -42.53
CA SER A 257 1.20 -13.86 -41.70
C SER A 257 2.72 -13.64 -41.65
N GLU A 258 3.35 -13.42 -42.80
CA GLU A 258 4.78 -13.08 -42.89
C GLU A 258 5.12 -11.79 -42.15
N ALA A 259 4.36 -10.72 -42.40
CA ALA A 259 4.54 -9.45 -41.69
C ALA A 259 4.37 -9.59 -40.18
N PHE A 260 3.48 -10.49 -39.72
CA PHE A 260 3.28 -10.75 -38.30
C PHE A 260 4.45 -11.51 -37.68
N ARG A 261 5.01 -12.51 -38.38
CA ARG A 261 6.18 -13.27 -37.93
C ARG A 261 7.45 -12.43 -37.85
N GLU A 262 7.59 -11.41 -38.70
CA GLU A 262 8.73 -10.47 -38.68
C GLU A 262 8.68 -9.46 -37.52
N LEU A 263 7.53 -9.30 -36.87
CA LEU A 263 7.43 -8.41 -35.70
C LEU A 263 8.25 -8.92 -34.52
N ARG A 264 8.74 -7.97 -33.71
CA ARG A 264 9.35 -8.29 -32.41
C ARG A 264 8.35 -9.04 -31.52
N PRO A 265 8.79 -10.01 -30.68
CA PRO A 265 7.89 -10.81 -29.84
C PRO A 265 6.98 -9.95 -28.93
N ASP A 266 7.50 -8.84 -28.41
CA ASP A 266 6.73 -7.92 -27.57
C ASP A 266 5.53 -7.28 -28.31
N LEU A 267 5.70 -7.01 -29.61
CA LEU A 267 4.69 -6.43 -30.50
C LEU A 267 3.72 -7.50 -30.98
N GLN A 268 4.20 -8.71 -31.27
CA GLN A 268 3.33 -9.86 -31.57
C GLN A 268 2.34 -10.10 -30.43
N GLN A 269 2.82 -10.07 -29.18
CA GLN A 269 1.96 -10.22 -28.01
C GLN A 269 0.91 -9.10 -27.89
N GLN A 270 1.28 -7.86 -28.23
CA GLN A 270 0.36 -6.72 -28.19
C GLN A 270 -0.77 -6.87 -29.21
N VAL A 271 -0.49 -7.46 -30.37
CA VAL A 271 -1.50 -7.75 -31.38
C VAL A 271 -2.37 -8.95 -30.98
N LEU A 272 -1.78 -10.02 -30.45
CA LEU A 272 -2.50 -11.21 -29.97
C LEU A 272 -3.46 -10.92 -28.81
N GLY A 273 -3.17 -9.89 -28.00
CA GLY A 273 -4.05 -9.47 -26.91
C GLY A 273 -5.34 -8.79 -27.36
N GLN A 274 -5.55 -8.60 -28.66
CA GLN A 274 -6.75 -7.97 -29.22
C GLN A 274 -7.74 -9.02 -29.73
N ASP A 275 -9.03 -8.69 -29.72
CA ASP A 275 -10.08 -9.60 -30.18
C ASP A 275 -10.27 -9.55 -31.70
N PHE A 276 -10.26 -10.72 -32.34
CA PHE A 276 -10.46 -10.93 -33.78
C PHE A 276 -11.76 -11.69 -34.11
N SER A 277 -12.62 -11.96 -33.13
CA SER A 277 -13.74 -12.90 -33.26
C SER A 277 -14.89 -12.42 -34.17
N GLN A 278 -14.99 -11.12 -34.47
CA GLN A 278 -16.14 -10.51 -35.19
C GLN A 278 -15.73 -9.72 -36.44
N ILE A 279 -14.61 -10.05 -37.06
CA ILE A 279 -14.02 -9.24 -38.13
C ILE A 279 -14.28 -9.87 -39.49
N ARG A 280 -14.84 -9.08 -40.43
CA ARG A 280 -15.14 -9.52 -41.81
C ARG A 280 -13.89 -9.86 -42.63
N ASN A 281 -12.78 -9.19 -42.35
CA ASN A 281 -11.47 -9.43 -42.99
C ASN A 281 -10.36 -9.32 -41.95
N ALA A 282 -9.97 -10.46 -41.37
CA ALA A 282 -8.98 -10.54 -40.30
C ALA A 282 -7.57 -10.12 -40.77
N SER A 283 -7.18 -10.46 -42.01
CA SER A 283 -5.86 -10.08 -42.57
C SER A 283 -5.68 -8.57 -42.68
N ALA A 284 -6.71 -7.85 -43.14
CA ALA A 284 -6.66 -6.39 -43.25
C ALA A 284 -6.58 -5.71 -41.87
N MET A 285 -7.32 -6.24 -40.89
CA MET A 285 -7.25 -5.75 -39.51
C MET A 285 -5.86 -6.01 -38.91
N LEU A 286 -5.32 -7.22 -39.09
CA LEU A 286 -3.99 -7.58 -38.60
C LEU A 286 -2.93 -6.63 -39.15
N MET A 287 -2.91 -6.40 -40.46
CA MET A 287 -1.98 -5.46 -41.10
C MET A 287 -2.13 -4.02 -40.59
N SER A 288 -3.36 -3.56 -40.34
CA SER A 288 -3.61 -2.25 -39.72
C SER A 288 -3.02 -2.17 -38.32
N ARG A 289 -3.15 -3.23 -37.52
CA ARG A 289 -2.58 -3.30 -36.17
C ARG A 289 -1.06 -3.37 -36.18
N ILE A 290 -0.47 -4.16 -37.07
CA ILE A 290 0.98 -4.25 -37.26
C ILE A 290 1.55 -2.84 -37.50
N ARG A 291 0.94 -2.05 -38.40
CA ARG A 291 1.36 -0.66 -38.66
C ARG A 291 1.23 0.24 -37.43
N ALA A 292 0.11 0.12 -36.71
CA ALA A 292 -0.11 0.92 -35.51
C ALA A 292 0.91 0.63 -34.40
N VAL A 293 1.37 -0.61 -34.26
CA VAL A 293 2.38 -0.98 -33.25
C VAL A 293 3.82 -0.79 -33.74
N SER A 294 4.07 -0.82 -35.05
CA SER A 294 5.40 -0.57 -35.64
C SER A 294 5.74 0.92 -35.70
N ASP A 295 4.73 1.77 -35.89
CA ASP A 295 4.89 3.22 -35.99
C ASP A 295 4.47 3.87 -34.66
N PRO A 296 5.38 4.05 -33.69
CA PRO A 296 5.06 4.59 -32.37
C PRO A 296 4.52 6.03 -32.41
N THR A 297 4.70 6.72 -33.54
CA THR A 297 4.22 8.09 -33.77
C THR A 297 2.69 8.17 -33.91
N THR A 298 2.02 7.05 -34.22
CA THR A 298 0.58 7.02 -34.52
C THR A 298 -0.30 7.07 -33.26
N ASP A 299 0.24 6.75 -32.08
CA ASP A 299 -0.51 6.72 -30.81
C ASP A 299 -0.91 8.13 -30.31
N LEU A 300 -0.27 9.19 -30.82
CA LEU A 300 -0.65 10.57 -30.53
C LEU A 300 -1.80 11.10 -31.42
N ALA A 301 -2.06 10.48 -32.57
CA ALA A 301 -3.09 10.94 -33.51
C ALA A 301 -4.43 10.21 -33.35
N MET A 302 -4.44 9.01 -32.77
CA MET A 302 -5.64 8.16 -32.77
C MET A 302 -6.66 8.47 -31.66
N VAL A 303 -6.30 9.29 -30.65
CA VAL A 303 -7.21 9.68 -29.56
C VAL A 303 -8.14 10.85 -29.94
N CYS A 304 -7.96 11.49 -31.11
CA CYS A 304 -8.74 12.69 -31.49
C CYS A 304 -9.61 12.58 -32.76
N ALA A 305 -9.80 11.41 -33.38
CA ALA A 305 -10.69 11.29 -34.54
C ALA A 305 -12.05 10.69 -34.13
N PRO A 306 -13.14 11.49 -34.04
CA PRO A 306 -14.48 10.94 -33.91
C PRO A 306 -14.87 10.19 -35.20
N SER A 307 -15.36 8.97 -35.01
CA SER A 307 -15.89 8.08 -36.04
C SER A 307 -17.00 8.76 -36.86
N ALA A 308 -16.65 9.28 -38.04
CA ALA A 308 -17.58 9.76 -39.04
C ALA A 308 -17.21 9.21 -40.42
N TYR A 309 -17.56 7.94 -40.67
CA TYR A 309 -17.73 7.45 -42.04
C TYR A 309 -19.01 6.62 -42.11
N SER A 310 -20.10 7.32 -42.44
CA SER A 310 -21.26 6.77 -43.14
C SER A 310 -20.88 6.65 -44.61
N TRP A 311 -20.93 5.45 -45.17
CA TRP A 311 -20.74 5.21 -46.61
C TRP A 311 -22.12 5.26 -47.29
N PRO A 312 -22.35 6.13 -48.28
CA PRO A 312 -23.56 6.02 -49.10
C PRO A 312 -23.41 4.88 -50.12
N LEU A 313 -24.52 4.19 -50.36
CA LEU A 313 -24.73 3.18 -51.39
C LEU A 313 -24.72 3.78 -52.79
#